data_AF-G0PI57-F1
#
_entry.id   AF-G0PI57-F1
#
_cell.length_a   1.000
_cell.length_b   1.000
_cell.length_c   1.000
_cell.angle_alpha   90.00
_cell.angle_beta   90.00
_cell.angle_gamma   90.00
#
_symmetry.space_group_name_H-M   'P 1'
#
loop_
_entity.id
_entity.type
_entity.pdbx_description
1 polymer ?
#
loop_
_entity_poly.entity_id
_entity_poly.type
_entity_poly.pdbx_seq_one_letter_code
_entity_poly.pdbx_strand_id
1 'polypeptide(L)'
;MSPPLSRDPSTPNALMRLLAAGELHLTATDNCTFDCHQKSLGKDDFTKIPNGVNGVEDRMSVVWDRGVHAGIIDPMKFVAVTSTMAAKIFNCYPQKGRIAVGSDADIVIWNANATRTISKDTHHHAIDFNIFEGMQVHGVPETTICRGRIVWANGQLRTVQGAGRFVPLPPDSQIVFSAVDNRGKALEPVKVIRSPYEAPSTLQAHDANANIVVKPTVRTAIPPGGASSIQF
;
A
#
# COMPACT_ATOMS: atom_id res chain seq x y z
N MET A 1 -0.24 0.97 15.73
CA MET A 1 0.35 0.75 14.39
C MET A 1 0.00 1.96 13.54
N SER A 2 0.78 2.23 12.50
CA SER A 2 0.59 3.37 11.61
C SER A 2 0.76 2.92 10.15
N PRO A 3 -0.24 3.14 9.27
CA PRO A 3 -1.54 3.78 9.55
C PRO A 3 -2.40 2.97 10.54
N PRO A 4 -3.32 3.62 11.30
CA PRO A 4 -4.20 2.92 12.23
C PRO A 4 -5.23 2.07 11.47
N LEU A 5 -5.73 1.02 12.13
CA LEU A 5 -6.89 0.30 11.61
C LEU A 5 -8.10 1.24 11.53
N SER A 6 -8.84 1.15 10.43
CA SER A 6 -10.09 1.89 10.25
C SER A 6 -11.13 1.44 11.27
N ARG A 7 -11.94 2.39 11.75
CA ARG A 7 -13.10 2.10 12.61
C ARG A 7 -14.30 1.57 11.81
N ASP A 8 -14.31 1.77 10.50
CA ASP A 8 -15.39 1.29 9.63
C ASP A 8 -15.28 -0.23 9.45
N PRO A 9 -16.27 -1.02 9.93
CA PRO A 9 -16.23 -2.47 9.87
C PRO A 9 -16.31 -3.03 8.44
N SER A 10 -16.69 -2.22 7.45
CA SER A 10 -16.68 -2.61 6.04
C SER A 10 -15.28 -2.63 5.42
N THR A 11 -14.32 -1.95 6.04
CA THR A 11 -12.95 -1.75 5.51
C THR A 11 -12.27 -3.07 5.14
N PRO A 12 -12.23 -4.12 5.99
CA PRO A 12 -11.54 -5.36 5.64
C PRO A 12 -12.12 -6.04 4.39
N ASN A 13 -13.44 -6.02 4.22
CA ASN A 13 -14.12 -6.59 3.05
C ASN A 13 -13.83 -5.75 1.80
N ALA A 14 -13.89 -4.42 1.90
CA ALA A 14 -13.54 -3.51 0.80
C ALA A 14 -12.10 -3.75 0.32
N LEU A 15 -11.13 -3.86 1.23
CA LEU A 15 -9.74 -4.15 0.89
C LEU A 15 -9.58 -5.54 0.22
N MET A 16 -10.30 -6.56 0.70
CA MET A 16 -10.29 -7.89 0.07
C MET A 16 -10.87 -7.86 -1.36
N ARG A 17 -11.92 -7.07 -1.60
CA ARG A 17 -12.49 -6.87 -2.94
C ARG A 17 -11.53 -6.11 -3.87
N LEU A 18 -10.82 -5.10 -3.36
CA LEU A 18 -9.78 -4.40 -4.12
C LEU A 18 -8.60 -5.33 -4.46
N LEU A 19 -8.24 -6.22 -3.53
CA LEU A 19 -7.26 -7.28 -3.76
C LEU A 19 -7.73 -8.24 -4.85
N ALA A 20 -9.00 -8.65 -4.82
CA ALA A 20 -9.62 -9.48 -5.85
C ALA A 20 -9.57 -8.80 -7.24
N ALA A 21 -10.00 -7.53 -7.31
CA ALA A 21 -10.01 -6.71 -8.51
C ALA A 21 -8.61 -6.41 -9.08
N GLY A 22 -7.55 -6.54 -8.27
CA GLY A 22 -6.18 -6.26 -8.69
C GLY A 22 -5.74 -4.80 -8.49
N GLU A 23 -6.55 -3.99 -7.82
CA GLU A 23 -6.17 -2.65 -7.37
C GLU A 23 -5.11 -2.73 -6.26
N LEU A 24 -5.25 -3.72 -5.37
CA LEU A 24 -4.21 -4.15 -4.45
C LEU A 24 -3.55 -5.42 -5.00
N HIS A 25 -2.23 -5.52 -4.87
CA HIS A 25 -1.43 -6.50 -5.62
C HIS A 25 -0.88 -7.64 -4.76
N LEU A 26 -0.60 -7.41 -3.47
CA LEU A 26 -0.04 -8.42 -2.57
C LEU A 26 -0.40 -8.11 -1.11
N THR A 27 -0.21 -9.10 -0.23
CA THR A 27 -0.43 -8.98 1.21
C THR A 27 0.88 -9.09 2.00
N ALA A 28 1.02 -8.22 2.99
CA ALA A 28 2.07 -8.23 3.99
C ALA A 28 1.44 -8.05 5.38
N THR A 29 2.24 -8.05 6.43
CA THR A 29 1.75 -8.02 7.82
C THR A 29 2.19 -6.81 8.61
N ASP A 30 3.24 -6.11 8.15
CA ASP A 30 3.92 -5.09 8.96
C ASP A 30 4.21 -5.60 10.38
N ASN A 31 4.69 -6.85 10.46
CA ASN A 31 4.88 -7.53 11.74
C ASN A 31 5.96 -6.83 12.57
N CYS A 32 5.51 -6.09 13.56
CA CYS A 32 6.34 -5.30 14.46
C CYS A 32 5.72 -5.41 15.85
N THR A 33 6.26 -6.28 16.68
CA THR A 33 5.54 -6.78 17.85
C THR A 33 6.14 -6.23 19.13
N PHE A 34 5.28 -5.73 20.02
CA PHE A 34 5.63 -5.25 21.36
C PHE A 34 4.65 -5.89 22.33
N ASP A 35 5.14 -6.43 23.45
CA ASP A 35 4.29 -7.03 24.48
C ASP A 35 3.43 -5.96 25.22
N CYS A 36 2.48 -6.40 26.05
CA CYS A 36 1.61 -5.48 26.79
C CYS A 36 2.39 -4.52 27.71
N HIS A 37 3.52 -4.96 28.27
CA HIS A 37 4.36 -4.13 29.12
C HIS A 37 5.00 -2.99 28.32
N GLN A 38 5.60 -3.28 27.18
CA GLN A 38 6.16 -2.30 26.26
C GLN A 38 5.08 -1.35 25.72
N LYS A 39 3.89 -1.85 25.41
CA LYS A 39 2.75 -1.01 25.00
C LYS A 39 2.32 -0.04 26.11
N SER A 40 2.42 -0.45 27.37
CA SER A 40 2.02 0.36 28.53
C SER A 40 2.86 1.63 28.74
N LEU A 41 4.01 1.76 28.06
CA LEU A 41 4.81 2.99 28.05
C LEU A 41 4.01 4.23 27.62
N GLY A 42 2.98 4.05 26.79
CA GLY A 42 2.08 5.11 26.36
C GLY A 42 0.71 5.10 27.03
N LYS A 43 0.56 4.48 28.21
CA LYS A 43 -0.73 4.40 28.92
C LYS A 43 -1.39 5.77 29.16
N ASP A 44 -0.58 6.80 29.41
CA ASP A 44 -1.04 8.17 29.71
C ASP A 44 -0.89 9.11 28.49
N ASP A 45 -0.27 8.64 27.41
CA ASP A 45 0.01 9.41 26.20
C ASP A 45 0.15 8.45 25.01
N PHE A 46 -0.88 8.40 24.16
CA PHE A 46 -0.93 7.45 23.04
C PHE A 46 0.23 7.63 22.06
N THR A 47 0.84 8.82 21.99
CA THR A 47 1.97 9.11 21.09
C THR A 47 3.23 8.35 21.48
N LYS A 48 3.30 7.87 22.74
CA LYS A 48 4.40 7.07 23.28
C LYS A 48 4.16 5.56 23.20
N ILE A 49 3.00 5.11 22.72
CA ILE A 49 2.75 3.68 22.50
C ILE A 49 3.61 3.22 21.32
N PRO A 50 4.52 2.24 21.50
CA PRO A 50 5.31 1.74 20.39
C PRO A 50 4.41 1.13 19.32
N ASN A 51 4.56 1.57 18.07
CA ASN A 51 3.64 1.23 16.99
C ASN A 51 3.97 -0.10 16.32
N GLY A 52 2.99 -1.01 16.32
CA GLY A 52 3.09 -2.29 15.59
C GLY A 52 2.13 -3.35 16.14
N VAL A 53 1.91 -4.41 15.36
CA VAL A 53 1.05 -5.56 15.69
C VAL A 53 1.67 -6.87 15.17
N ASN A 54 1.11 -8.02 15.57
CA ASN A 54 1.47 -9.32 15.02
C ASN A 54 0.74 -9.61 13.69
N GLY A 55 1.32 -10.53 12.93
CA GLY A 55 0.60 -11.13 11.80
C GLY A 55 1.42 -12.10 10.94
N VAL A 56 2.76 -12.19 11.13
CA VAL A 56 3.62 -13.00 10.24
C VAL A 56 3.17 -14.46 10.13
N GLU A 57 2.78 -15.08 11.25
CA GLU A 57 2.28 -16.46 11.29
C GLU A 57 0.87 -16.61 10.72
N ASP A 58 -0.04 -15.69 11.07
CA ASP A 58 -1.47 -15.83 10.80
C ASP A 58 -1.88 -15.38 9.39
N ARG A 59 -1.02 -14.60 8.71
CA ARG A 59 -1.31 -13.99 7.39
C ARG A 59 -1.97 -14.97 6.42
N MET A 60 -1.39 -16.15 6.24
CA MET A 60 -1.86 -17.07 5.21
C MET A 60 -3.25 -17.62 5.51
N SER A 61 -3.50 -18.06 6.75
CA SER A 61 -4.83 -18.57 7.13
C SER A 61 -5.89 -17.46 7.13
N VAL A 62 -5.55 -16.25 7.59
CA VAL A 62 -6.50 -15.12 7.57
C VAL A 62 -6.85 -14.73 6.14
N VAL A 63 -5.89 -14.64 5.22
CA VAL A 63 -6.16 -14.33 3.81
C VAL A 63 -6.92 -15.46 3.13
N TRP A 64 -6.63 -16.72 3.46
CA TRP A 64 -7.37 -17.87 2.94
C TRP A 64 -8.83 -17.84 3.40
N ASP A 65 -9.07 -17.69 4.72
CA ASP A 65 -10.41 -17.68 5.29
C ASP A 65 -11.25 -16.51 4.78
N ARG A 66 -10.71 -15.29 4.84
CA ARG A 66 -11.42 -14.06 4.44
C ARG A 66 -11.50 -13.85 2.94
N GLY A 67 -10.68 -14.54 2.16
CA GLY A 67 -10.60 -14.41 0.71
C GLY A 67 -11.17 -15.63 -0.01
N VAL A 68 -10.49 -16.77 0.12
CA VAL A 68 -10.80 -18.00 -0.61
C VAL A 68 -12.06 -18.67 -0.06
N HIS A 69 -12.08 -18.96 1.24
CA HIS A 69 -13.23 -19.63 1.86
C HIS A 69 -14.50 -18.75 1.78
N ALA A 70 -14.36 -17.44 1.93
CA ALA A 70 -15.44 -16.48 1.73
C ALA A 70 -15.92 -16.32 0.27
N GLY A 71 -15.25 -16.95 -0.71
CA GLY A 71 -15.63 -16.90 -2.13
C GLY A 71 -15.33 -15.59 -2.85
N ILE A 72 -14.43 -14.75 -2.30
CA ILE A 72 -14.08 -13.44 -2.87
C ILE A 72 -12.91 -13.57 -3.87
N ILE A 73 -11.95 -14.45 -3.59
CA ILE A 73 -10.83 -14.76 -4.49
C ILE A 73 -10.72 -16.28 -4.67
N ASP A 74 -10.15 -16.72 -5.78
CA ASP A 74 -9.82 -18.14 -5.98
C ASP A 74 -8.45 -18.51 -5.35
N PRO A 75 -8.13 -19.80 -5.23
CA PRO A 75 -6.83 -20.24 -4.71
C PRO A 75 -5.62 -19.74 -5.53
N MET A 76 -5.78 -19.48 -6.83
CA MET A 76 -4.68 -19.00 -7.68
C MET A 76 -4.35 -17.55 -7.40
N LYS A 77 -5.37 -16.72 -7.18
CA LYS A 77 -5.24 -15.36 -6.70
C LYS A 77 -4.65 -15.33 -5.29
N PHE A 78 -5.03 -16.27 -4.40
CA PHE A 78 -4.36 -16.45 -3.09
C PHE A 78 -2.85 -16.67 -3.25
N VAL A 79 -2.42 -17.60 -4.12
CA VAL A 79 -0.99 -17.81 -4.41
C VAL A 79 -0.35 -16.53 -4.93
N ALA A 80 -1.03 -15.83 -5.84
CA ALA A 80 -0.52 -14.61 -6.45
C ALA A 80 -0.24 -13.51 -5.42
N VAL A 81 -1.22 -13.22 -4.57
CA VAL A 81 -1.14 -12.11 -3.60
C VAL A 81 -0.29 -12.44 -2.38
N THR A 82 -0.08 -13.73 -2.08
CA THR A 82 0.72 -14.13 -0.92
C THR A 82 2.19 -14.44 -1.24
N SER A 83 2.53 -14.67 -2.52
CA SER A 83 3.90 -15.02 -2.94
C SER A 83 4.31 -14.50 -4.32
N THR A 84 3.59 -14.84 -5.40
CA THR A 84 4.04 -14.59 -6.78
C THR A 84 4.23 -13.11 -7.09
N MET A 85 3.30 -12.26 -6.66
CA MET A 85 3.37 -10.82 -6.92
C MET A 85 4.52 -10.16 -6.17
N ALA A 86 4.78 -10.56 -4.93
CA ALA A 86 5.96 -10.12 -4.19
C ALA A 86 7.25 -10.54 -4.92
N ALA A 87 7.36 -11.80 -5.36
CA ALA A 87 8.54 -12.28 -6.08
C ALA A 87 8.76 -11.52 -7.41
N LYS A 88 7.69 -11.18 -8.14
CA LYS A 88 7.78 -10.38 -9.37
C LYS A 88 8.22 -8.94 -9.06
N ILE A 89 7.56 -8.26 -8.13
CA ILE A 89 7.87 -6.87 -7.77
C ILE A 89 9.30 -6.73 -7.26
N PHE A 90 9.73 -7.63 -6.37
CA PHE A 90 11.08 -7.64 -5.80
C PHE A 90 12.12 -8.36 -6.68
N ASN A 91 11.76 -8.70 -7.92
CA ASN A 91 12.66 -9.21 -8.96
C ASN A 91 13.38 -10.53 -8.65
N CYS A 92 12.70 -11.47 -7.98
CA CYS A 92 13.19 -12.83 -7.73
C CYS A 92 12.24 -13.91 -8.25
N TYR A 93 11.36 -13.57 -9.19
CA TYR A 93 10.53 -14.54 -9.91
C TYR A 93 11.26 -15.04 -11.18
N PRO A 94 11.23 -16.35 -11.51
CA PRO A 94 10.50 -17.43 -10.85
C PRO A 94 11.30 -18.16 -9.76
N GLN A 95 12.48 -17.68 -9.35
CA GLN A 95 13.24 -18.33 -8.27
C GLN A 95 12.37 -18.55 -7.03
N LYS A 96 11.47 -17.60 -6.70
CA LYS A 96 10.45 -17.75 -5.67
C LYS A 96 9.05 -17.49 -6.22
N GLY A 97 8.04 -17.93 -5.45
CA GLY A 97 6.63 -17.64 -5.74
C GLY A 97 6.04 -18.42 -6.92
N ARG A 98 6.70 -19.52 -7.34
CA ARG A 98 6.19 -20.46 -8.34
C ARG A 98 6.65 -21.89 -8.03
N ILE A 99 5.77 -22.87 -8.23
CA ILE A 99 6.16 -24.28 -8.30
C ILE A 99 6.50 -24.59 -9.75
N ALA A 100 7.79 -24.64 -10.06
CA ALA A 100 8.31 -24.99 -11.37
C ALA A 100 9.74 -25.54 -11.25
N VAL A 101 10.17 -26.33 -12.22
CA VAL A 101 11.57 -26.79 -12.31
C VAL A 101 12.50 -25.57 -12.32
N GLY A 102 13.54 -25.62 -11.47
CA GLY A 102 14.51 -24.52 -11.30
C GLY A 102 14.11 -23.45 -10.27
N SER A 103 12.89 -23.50 -9.71
CA SER A 103 12.51 -22.62 -8.59
C SER A 103 13.03 -23.15 -7.26
N ASP A 104 13.23 -22.29 -6.27
CA ASP A 104 13.58 -22.69 -4.91
C ASP A 104 12.48 -23.58 -4.33
N ALA A 105 12.87 -24.65 -3.65
CA ALA A 105 11.94 -25.54 -2.94
C ALA A 105 11.46 -24.92 -1.61
N ASP A 106 10.80 -23.77 -1.71
CA ASP A 106 10.05 -23.08 -0.65
C ASP A 106 8.56 -23.35 -0.89
N ILE A 107 8.03 -24.41 -0.26
CA ILE A 107 6.74 -25.02 -0.59
C ILE A 107 5.94 -25.23 0.70
N VAL A 108 4.63 -25.01 0.63
CA VAL A 108 3.70 -25.31 1.73
C VAL A 108 2.71 -26.37 1.27
N ILE A 109 2.57 -27.44 2.03
CA ILE A 109 1.45 -28.38 1.92
C ILE A 109 0.31 -27.80 2.72
N TRP A 110 -0.73 -27.36 2.01
CA TRP A 110 -1.82 -26.57 2.55
C TRP A 110 -3.11 -27.39 2.62
N ASN A 111 -3.67 -27.55 3.81
CA ASN A 111 -4.96 -28.20 3.97
C ASN A 111 -6.07 -27.14 3.98
N ALA A 112 -6.75 -27.03 2.84
CA ALA A 112 -7.84 -26.08 2.62
C ALA A 112 -9.07 -26.29 3.53
N ASN A 113 -9.29 -27.52 4.00
CA ASN A 113 -10.47 -27.92 4.76
C ASN A 113 -10.21 -27.95 6.28
N ALA A 114 -8.94 -28.00 6.69
CA ALA A 114 -8.57 -27.91 8.09
C ALA A 114 -8.92 -26.52 8.64
N THR A 115 -9.32 -26.50 9.92
CA THR A 115 -9.59 -25.28 10.66
C THR A 115 -8.70 -25.20 11.89
N ARG A 116 -8.41 -23.98 12.35
CA ARG A 116 -7.80 -23.72 13.65
C ARG A 116 -8.38 -22.46 14.25
N THR A 117 -8.39 -22.36 15.58
CA THR A 117 -8.67 -21.11 16.29
C THR A 117 -7.35 -20.41 16.56
N ILE A 118 -7.22 -19.17 16.11
CA ILE A 118 -6.04 -18.35 16.40
C ILE A 118 -6.06 -17.99 17.89
N SER A 119 -4.95 -18.24 18.59
CA SER A 119 -4.79 -17.86 19.99
C SER A 119 -3.34 -17.54 20.33
N LYS A 120 -3.12 -16.57 21.21
CA LYS A 120 -1.80 -16.28 21.81
C LYS A 120 -1.18 -17.49 22.52
N ASP A 121 -2.01 -18.40 23.03
CA ASP A 121 -1.53 -19.55 23.80
C ASP A 121 -1.03 -20.69 22.90
N THR A 122 -1.32 -20.62 21.59
CA THR A 122 -0.93 -21.65 20.60
C THR A 122 -0.08 -21.11 19.46
N HIS A 123 0.06 -19.80 19.31
CA HIS A 123 0.93 -19.20 18.29
C HIS A 123 2.42 -19.35 18.64
N HIS A 124 3.28 -19.08 17.67
CA HIS A 124 4.73 -19.13 17.79
C HIS A 124 5.39 -17.75 17.87
N HIS A 125 4.60 -16.68 17.98
CA HIS A 125 5.13 -15.34 18.26
C HIS A 125 5.66 -15.24 19.69
N ALA A 126 6.61 -14.33 19.90
CA ALA A 126 7.19 -14.07 21.22
C ALA A 126 6.32 -13.15 22.11
N ILE A 127 5.21 -12.61 21.60
CA ILE A 127 4.36 -11.67 22.33
C ILE A 127 3.24 -12.35 23.12
N ASP A 128 2.59 -11.58 23.98
CA ASP A 128 1.58 -12.00 24.95
C ASP A 128 0.13 -11.71 24.53
N PHE A 129 -0.11 -11.40 23.24
CA PHE A 129 -1.45 -11.25 22.67
C PHE A 129 -1.47 -11.57 21.17
N ASN A 130 -2.67 -11.75 20.61
CA ASN A 130 -2.87 -11.83 19.17
C ASN A 130 -4.03 -10.91 18.75
N ILE A 131 -3.85 -10.05 17.74
CA ILE A 131 -4.95 -9.18 17.26
C ILE A 131 -6.10 -9.96 16.60
N PHE A 132 -5.89 -11.24 16.28
CA PHE A 132 -6.89 -12.15 15.72
C PHE A 132 -7.39 -13.19 16.75
N GLU A 133 -7.22 -12.93 18.05
CA GLU A 133 -7.60 -13.85 19.13
C GLU A 133 -9.03 -14.38 18.96
N GLY A 134 -9.20 -15.70 19.10
CA GLY A 134 -10.49 -16.37 19.00
C GLY A 134 -11.04 -16.53 17.58
N MET A 135 -10.36 -16.02 16.56
CA MET A 135 -10.79 -16.19 15.17
C MET A 135 -10.61 -17.63 14.72
N GLN A 136 -11.72 -18.29 14.37
CA GLN A 136 -11.67 -19.56 13.65
C GLN A 136 -11.37 -19.28 12.17
N VAL A 137 -10.34 -19.94 11.63
CA VAL A 137 -9.89 -19.78 10.25
C VAL A 137 -9.80 -21.13 9.54
N HIS A 138 -10.20 -21.14 8.27
CA HIS A 138 -9.96 -22.25 7.35
C HIS A 138 -8.59 -22.12 6.66
N GLY A 139 -8.04 -23.24 6.21
CA GLY A 139 -6.74 -23.25 5.52
C GLY A 139 -5.59 -23.24 6.52
N VAL A 140 -4.95 -24.39 6.70
CA VAL A 140 -3.87 -24.57 7.66
C VAL A 140 -2.62 -25.14 6.96
N PRO A 141 -1.42 -24.62 7.25
CA PRO A 141 -0.18 -25.20 6.75
C PRO A 141 0.14 -26.50 7.52
N GLU A 142 0.03 -27.65 6.86
CA GLU A 142 0.38 -28.95 7.46
C GLU A 142 1.88 -29.19 7.46
N THR A 143 2.53 -28.85 6.35
CA THR A 143 3.98 -28.99 6.16
C THR A 143 4.54 -27.76 5.48
N THR A 144 5.64 -27.22 6.01
CA THR A 144 6.42 -26.18 5.34
C THR A 144 7.79 -26.74 4.98
N ILE A 145 8.15 -26.57 3.73
CA ILE A 145 9.45 -26.92 3.15
C ILE A 145 10.14 -25.60 2.82
N CYS A 146 11.37 -25.42 3.30
CA CYS A 146 12.19 -24.27 2.95
C CYS A 146 13.55 -24.77 2.47
N ARG A 147 13.96 -24.33 1.28
CA ARG A 147 15.19 -24.77 0.60
C ARG A 147 15.31 -26.30 0.51
N GLY A 148 14.19 -26.98 0.24
CA GLY A 148 14.14 -28.43 0.09
C GLY A 148 14.19 -29.23 1.40
N ARG A 149 14.08 -28.58 2.57
CA ARG A 149 14.05 -29.23 3.88
C ARG A 149 12.70 -29.01 4.55
N ILE A 150 12.14 -30.05 5.14
CA ILE A 150 10.93 -29.95 5.96
C ILE A 150 11.28 -29.20 7.25
N VAL A 151 10.78 -27.97 7.39
CA VAL A 151 11.03 -27.09 8.54
C VAL A 151 9.83 -26.99 9.48
N TRP A 152 8.65 -27.41 9.04
CA TRP A 152 7.45 -27.50 9.86
C TRP A 152 6.69 -28.76 9.46
N ALA A 153 6.34 -29.61 10.43
CA ALA A 153 5.46 -30.76 10.22
C ALA A 153 4.92 -31.25 11.57
N ASN A 154 3.69 -31.77 11.58
CA ASN A 154 3.05 -32.33 12.77
C ASN A 154 3.02 -31.36 13.97
N GLY A 155 2.80 -30.06 13.72
CA GLY A 155 2.78 -29.04 14.76
C GLY A 155 4.15 -28.72 15.37
N GLN A 156 5.25 -29.15 14.74
CA GLN A 156 6.60 -28.98 15.27
C GLN A 156 7.52 -28.25 14.30
N LEU A 157 8.23 -27.26 14.81
CA LEU A 157 9.28 -26.54 14.11
C LEU A 157 10.58 -27.38 14.09
N ARG A 158 11.15 -27.54 12.91
CA ARG A 158 12.34 -28.38 12.60
C ARG A 158 13.39 -27.56 11.87
N THR A 159 13.87 -26.49 12.50
CA THR A 159 14.88 -25.61 11.91
C THR A 159 15.90 -25.17 12.95
N VAL A 160 16.99 -24.56 12.49
CA VAL A 160 18.04 -23.99 13.33
C VAL A 160 18.24 -22.53 12.96
N GLN A 161 18.66 -21.72 13.93
CA GLN A 161 19.03 -20.33 13.70
C GLN A 161 20.11 -20.25 12.61
N GLY A 162 19.97 -19.31 11.66
CA GLY A 162 20.92 -19.14 10.56
C GLY A 162 20.74 -20.10 9.38
N ALA A 163 19.70 -20.95 9.37
CA ALA A 163 19.38 -21.77 8.19
C ALA A 163 18.89 -20.94 6.98
N GLY A 164 18.30 -19.77 7.23
CA GLY A 164 17.89 -18.81 6.20
C GLY A 164 19.08 -18.22 5.43
N ARG A 165 18.81 -17.68 4.25
CA ARG A 165 19.80 -17.00 3.40
C ARG A 165 19.23 -15.71 2.85
N PHE A 166 20.08 -14.69 2.77
CA PHE A 166 19.77 -13.48 2.03
C PHE A 166 19.54 -13.82 0.55
N VAL A 167 18.55 -13.16 -0.05
CA VAL A 167 18.22 -13.28 -1.47
C VAL A 167 18.55 -11.94 -2.12
N PRO A 168 19.61 -11.85 -2.93
CA PRO A 168 19.91 -10.64 -3.69
C PRO A 168 18.74 -10.29 -4.62
N LEU A 169 18.31 -9.04 -4.59
CA LEU A 169 17.23 -8.54 -5.43
C LEU A 169 17.82 -7.60 -6.48
N PRO A 170 17.96 -8.04 -7.75
CA PRO A 170 18.48 -7.17 -8.80
C PRO A 170 17.53 -5.99 -9.05
N PRO A 171 18.05 -4.81 -9.43
CA PRO A 171 17.22 -3.67 -9.83
C PRO A 171 16.42 -3.97 -11.11
N ASP A 172 15.59 -3.02 -11.54
CA ASP A 172 14.89 -3.06 -12.83
C ASP A 172 13.93 -4.25 -13.01
N SER A 173 13.10 -4.48 -11.98
CA SER A 173 12.00 -5.45 -12.09
C SER A 173 11.11 -5.12 -13.29
N GLN A 174 10.96 -6.09 -14.20
CA GLN A 174 10.20 -5.92 -15.44
C GLN A 174 8.73 -5.57 -15.19
N ILE A 175 8.10 -6.07 -14.12
CA ILE A 175 6.70 -5.74 -13.83
C ILE A 175 6.53 -4.27 -13.39
N VAL A 176 7.58 -3.67 -12.84
CA VAL A 176 7.56 -2.29 -12.36
C VAL A 176 8.06 -1.32 -13.44
N PHE A 177 9.14 -1.68 -14.13
CA PHE A 177 9.91 -0.77 -14.96
C PHE A 177 9.77 -0.96 -16.47
N SER A 178 9.18 -2.06 -16.97
CA SER A 178 9.13 -2.35 -18.43
C SER A 178 8.48 -1.24 -19.27
N ALA A 179 7.53 -0.50 -18.71
CA ALA A 179 6.85 0.59 -19.39
C ALA A 179 7.49 1.98 -19.12
N VAL A 180 8.41 2.09 -18.17
CA VAL A 180 8.93 3.39 -17.69
C VAL A 180 9.71 4.10 -18.79
N ASP A 181 10.62 3.41 -19.48
CA ASP A 181 11.43 4.02 -20.55
C ASP A 181 10.57 4.47 -21.74
N ASN A 182 9.63 3.61 -22.15
CA ASN A 182 8.72 3.93 -23.25
C ASN A 182 7.79 5.09 -22.88
N ARG A 183 7.32 5.15 -21.63
CA ARG A 183 6.54 6.28 -21.12
C ARG A 183 7.39 7.55 -21.07
N GLY A 184 8.65 7.44 -20.64
CA GLY A 184 9.60 8.55 -20.63
C GLY A 184 9.71 9.19 -22.00
N LYS A 185 9.98 8.39 -23.03
CA LYS A 185 10.05 8.82 -24.44
C LYS A 185 8.74 9.43 -24.93
N ALA A 186 7.61 8.80 -24.62
CA ALA A 186 6.30 9.26 -25.08
C ALA A 186 5.83 10.57 -24.42
N LEU A 187 6.31 10.84 -23.20
CA LEU A 187 5.99 12.04 -22.43
C LEU A 187 7.11 13.09 -22.49
N GLU A 188 8.09 12.94 -23.38
CA GLU A 188 9.14 13.94 -23.57
C GLU A 188 8.50 15.31 -23.89
N PRO A 189 8.77 16.36 -23.09
CA PRO A 189 8.15 17.65 -23.29
C PRO A 189 8.62 18.27 -24.61
N VAL A 190 7.68 18.54 -25.51
CA VAL A 190 7.97 19.18 -26.78
C VAL A 190 7.97 20.69 -26.61
N LYS A 191 9.10 21.33 -26.89
CA LYS A 191 9.19 22.80 -26.90
C LYS A 191 8.27 23.38 -27.99
N VAL A 192 7.51 24.41 -27.64
CA VAL A 192 6.81 25.22 -28.65
C VAL A 192 7.82 26.14 -29.31
N ILE A 193 8.03 25.99 -30.62
CA ILE A 193 8.91 26.87 -31.39
C ILE A 193 8.26 28.24 -31.50
N ARG A 194 8.90 29.26 -30.92
CA ARG A 194 8.49 30.67 -31.00
C ARG A 194 9.71 31.50 -31.36
N SER A 195 9.50 32.60 -32.09
CA SER A 195 10.52 33.64 -32.19
C SER A 195 10.85 34.17 -30.79
N PRO A 196 12.10 34.62 -30.53
CA PRO A 196 12.42 35.31 -29.29
C PRO A 196 11.44 36.46 -29.05
N TYR A 197 11.04 36.65 -27.80
CA TYR A 197 10.23 37.81 -27.46
C TYR A 197 11.04 39.08 -27.69
N GLU A 198 10.65 39.86 -28.68
CA GLU A 198 11.12 41.22 -28.86
C GLU A 198 10.29 42.13 -27.96
N ALA A 199 10.90 42.62 -26.88
CA ALA A 199 10.27 43.64 -26.06
C ALA A 199 10.02 44.89 -26.93
N PRO A 200 8.82 45.48 -26.91
CA PRO A 200 8.60 46.79 -27.52
C PRO A 200 9.65 47.76 -26.98
N SER A 201 10.26 48.57 -27.85
CA SER A 201 11.26 49.58 -27.49
C SER A 201 10.73 50.69 -26.57
N THR A 202 9.45 50.64 -26.23
CA THR A 202 8.78 51.57 -25.34
C THR A 202 8.00 50.81 -24.26
N LEU A 203 8.67 50.49 -23.14
CA LEU A 203 8.09 50.93 -21.88
C LEU A 203 8.34 52.45 -21.82
N GLN A 204 7.59 53.22 -22.62
CA GLN A 204 7.40 54.61 -22.24
C GLN A 204 6.65 54.52 -20.92
N ALA A 205 7.34 54.84 -19.82
CA ALA A 205 6.65 55.31 -18.64
C ALA A 205 5.76 56.46 -19.13
N HIS A 206 4.47 56.19 -19.34
CA HIS A 206 3.50 57.25 -19.49
C HIS A 206 3.57 58.00 -18.18
N ASP A 207 4.22 59.15 -18.19
CA ASP A 207 4.17 60.11 -17.11
C ASP A 207 2.68 60.43 -16.93
N ALA A 208 2.08 59.86 -15.88
CA ALA A 208 0.63 59.86 -15.66
C ALA A 208 0.05 61.27 -15.48
N ASN A 209 0.91 62.30 -15.52
CA ASN A 209 0.59 63.71 -15.32
C ASN A 209 0.61 64.55 -16.60
N ALA A 210 0.98 64.02 -17.77
CA ALA A 210 1.20 64.85 -18.96
C ALA A 210 -0.07 65.44 -19.61
N ASN A 211 -1.28 65.00 -19.23
CA ASN A 211 -2.54 65.46 -19.85
C ASN A 211 -3.58 66.02 -18.86
N ILE A 212 -3.19 66.40 -17.64
CA ILE A 212 -4.13 67.04 -16.70
C ILE A 212 -4.24 68.53 -17.05
N VAL A 213 -5.12 68.86 -18.00
CA VAL A 213 -5.63 70.22 -18.15
C VAL A 213 -6.77 70.41 -17.15
N VAL A 214 -6.50 71.09 -16.04
CA VAL A 214 -7.53 71.46 -15.06
C VAL A 214 -8.42 72.54 -15.69
N LYS A 215 -9.59 72.14 -16.22
CA LYS A 215 -10.67 73.10 -16.52
C LYS A 215 -11.52 73.31 -15.26
N PRO A 216 -11.81 74.56 -14.87
CA PRO A 216 -12.61 74.83 -13.68
C PRO A 216 -14.04 74.32 -13.88
N THR A 217 -14.51 73.54 -12.90
CA THR A 217 -15.83 72.91 -12.90
C THR A 217 -16.91 73.96 -12.61
N VAL A 218 -17.81 74.20 -13.56
CA VAL A 218 -19.12 74.80 -13.26
C VAL A 218 -20.03 73.67 -12.80
N ARG A 219 -20.49 73.72 -11.55
CA ARG A 219 -21.42 72.73 -10.99
C ARG A 219 -22.82 72.96 -11.55
N THR A 220 -23.35 71.98 -12.28
CA THR A 220 -24.80 71.81 -12.47
C THR A 220 -25.29 70.60 -11.70
N ALA A 221 -26.39 70.79 -10.97
CA ALA A 221 -26.97 69.85 -10.03
C ALA A 221 -27.45 68.55 -10.71
N ILE A 222 -27.31 67.45 -9.97
CA ILE A 222 -27.77 66.10 -10.33
C ILE A 222 -29.28 65.99 -10.03
N PRO A 223 -30.14 65.57 -10.97
CA PRO A 223 -31.48 65.10 -10.66
C PRO A 223 -31.47 63.60 -10.26
N PRO A 224 -32.41 63.16 -9.41
CA PRO A 224 -32.34 61.87 -8.74
C PRO A 224 -32.96 60.71 -9.53
N GLY A 225 -32.33 59.54 -9.43
CA GLY A 225 -33.03 58.26 -9.28
C GLY A 225 -33.39 57.48 -10.57
N GLY A 226 -33.00 56.20 -10.58
CA GLY A 226 -33.53 55.19 -11.51
C GLY A 226 -32.78 53.87 -11.40
N ALA A 227 -33.32 52.93 -10.61
CA ALA A 227 -32.77 51.61 -10.36
C ALA A 227 -33.10 50.59 -11.47
N SER A 228 -32.20 49.65 -11.74
CA SER A 228 -32.49 48.22 -12.04
C SER A 228 -31.16 47.44 -12.08
N SER A 229 -30.90 46.59 -11.08
CA SER A 229 -31.22 45.15 -10.98
C SER A 229 -30.13 44.25 -11.59
N ILE A 230 -29.35 43.67 -10.68
CA ILE A 230 -28.43 42.53 -10.87
C ILE A 230 -29.27 41.27 -11.09
N GLN A 231 -28.85 40.40 -12.01
CA GLN A 231 -29.23 38.98 -12.01
C GLN A 231 -27.97 38.12 -12.13
N PHE A 232 -27.96 37.05 -11.33
CA PHE A 232 -26.98 35.96 -11.33
C PHE A 232 -27.19 35.04 -12.54
#